data_AF-A0A8E2E405-F1
#
_entry.id   AF-A0A8E2E405-F1
#
_cell.length_a   1.000
_cell.length_b   1.000
_cell.length_c   1.000
_cell.angle_alpha   90.00
_cell.angle_beta   90.00
_cell.angle_gamma   90.00
#
_symmetry.space_group_name_H-M   'P 1'
#
loop_
_entity.id
_entity.type
_entity.pdbx_description
1 polymer ?
#
loop_
_entity_poly.entity_id
_entity_poly.type
_entity_poly.pdbx_seq_one_letter_code
_entity_poly.pdbx_strand_id
1 'polypeptide(L)'
;RLRDPSFERMIWVDAICIDQDNFEEKSHQIQLMAKIYSKAIRALAWLGEAAGDSNRALKGIRIAAEKESTSSLDNKTIQQAIPALLQRQWQE
;
A
#
# COMPACT_ATOMS: atom_id res chain seq x y z
N ARG A 1 -11.66 2.13 9.70
CA ARG A 1 -10.88 2.84 10.75
C ARG A 1 -10.05 1.79 11.50
N LEU A 2 -8.72 1.93 11.53
CA LEU A 2 -7.82 0.93 12.14
C LEU A 2 -7.74 1.08 13.68
N ARG A 3 -7.68 2.32 14.17
CA ARG A 3 -7.61 2.64 15.60
C ARG A 3 -9.00 2.66 16.24
N ASP A 4 -9.21 1.80 17.22
CA ASP A 4 -10.45 1.68 17.97
C ASP A 4 -10.12 1.42 19.45
N PRO A 5 -10.52 2.29 20.39
CA PRO A 5 -10.19 2.12 21.80
C PRO A 5 -10.97 0.98 22.46
N SER A 6 -12.05 0.50 21.84
CA SER A 6 -12.90 -0.56 22.41
C SER A 6 -12.44 -1.97 22.04
N PHE A 7 -11.48 -2.11 21.11
CA PHE A 7 -11.05 -3.42 20.60
C PHE A 7 -9.55 -3.47 20.34
N GLU A 8 -8.89 -4.45 20.96
CA GLU A 8 -7.50 -4.80 20.64
C GLU A 8 -7.39 -5.47 19.27
N ARG A 9 -6.27 -5.26 18.58
CA ARG A 9 -6.00 -5.85 17.27
C ARG A 9 -4.56 -6.32 17.20
N MET A 10 -4.35 -7.56 16.76
CA MET A 10 -3.03 -8.04 16.37
C MET A 10 -2.70 -7.48 14.99
N ILE A 11 -1.59 -6.75 14.89
CA ILE A 11 -1.09 -6.18 13.64
C ILE A 11 0.38 -6.57 13.45
N TRP A 12 0.76 -6.77 12.21
CA TRP A 12 2.15 -6.90 11.80
C TRP A 12 2.48 -5.71 10.91
N VAL A 13 3.57 -5.00 11.21
CA VAL A 13 4.01 -3.80 10.51
C VAL A 13 5.47 -4.03 10.14
N ASP A 14 5.79 -4.15 8.85
CA ASP A 14 7.14 -4.46 8.37
C ASP A 14 8.20 -3.51 8.94
N ALA A 15 7.91 -2.20 8.96
CA ALA A 15 8.80 -1.18 9.51
C ALA A 15 9.07 -1.28 11.03
N ILE A 16 8.27 -2.06 11.78
CA ILE A 16 8.41 -2.21 13.24
C ILE A 16 8.81 -3.63 13.63
N CYS A 17 8.23 -4.63 12.97
CA CYS A 17 8.42 -6.05 13.29
C CYS A 17 9.68 -6.64 12.65
N ILE A 18 10.30 -5.95 11.70
CA ILE A 18 11.56 -6.34 11.09
C ILE A 18 12.63 -5.39 11.63
N ASP A 19 13.69 -5.93 12.21
CA ASP A 19 14.89 -5.15 12.50
C ASP A 19 15.51 -4.67 11.18
N GLN A 20 15.43 -3.37 10.94
CA GLN A 20 15.90 -2.76 9.70
C GLN A 20 17.44 -2.65 9.64
N ASP A 21 18.10 -2.70 10.80
CA ASP A 21 19.56 -2.59 10.94
C ASP A 21 20.24 -3.96 10.89
N ASN A 22 19.51 -5.04 11.18
CA ASN A 22 20.00 -6.41 11.04
C ASN A 22 19.71 -6.98 9.65
N PHE A 23 20.71 -6.93 8.77
CA PHE A 23 20.59 -7.42 7.38
C PHE A 23 20.21 -8.91 7.29
N GLU A 24 20.70 -9.76 8.20
CA GLU A 24 20.43 -11.19 8.19
C GLU A 24 18.95 -11.45 8.54
N GLU A 25 18.46 -10.84 9.61
CA GLU A 25 17.05 -10.95 9.99
C GLU A 25 16.15 -10.36 8.91
N LYS A 26 16.44 -9.14 8.45
CA LYS A 26 15.69 -8.46 7.39
C LYS A 26 15.56 -9.33 6.15
N SER A 27 16.66 -9.92 5.69
CA SER A 27 16.65 -10.84 4.54
C SER A 27 15.75 -12.04 4.79
N HIS A 28 15.76 -12.61 6.00
CA HIS A 28 14.89 -13.73 6.36
C HIS A 28 13.41 -13.32 6.41
N GLN A 29 13.09 -12.18 7.05
CA GLN A 29 11.73 -11.67 7.17
C GLN A 29 11.13 -11.30 5.82
N ILE A 30 11.91 -10.70 4.92
CA ILE A 30 11.48 -10.37 3.56
C ILE A 30 11.00 -11.63 2.81
N GLN A 31 11.70 -12.75 2.94
CA GLN A 31 11.29 -14.03 2.34
C GLN A 31 9.97 -14.55 2.92
N LEU A 32 9.64 -14.19 4.17
CA LEU A 32 8.39 -14.55 4.83
C LEU A 32 7.22 -13.63 4.49
N MET A 33 7.45 -12.42 3.96
CA MET A 33 6.40 -11.42 3.72
C MET A 33 5.25 -11.97 2.87
N ALA A 34 5.55 -12.73 1.81
CA ALA A 34 4.50 -13.34 0.97
C ALA A 34 3.59 -14.28 1.79
N LYS A 35 4.18 -15.05 2.72
CA LYS A 35 3.45 -15.95 3.62
C LYS A 35 2.67 -15.19 4.70
N ILE A 36 3.21 -14.07 5.19
CA ILE A 36 2.55 -13.22 6.19
C ILE A 36 1.34 -12.54 5.54
N TYR A 37 1.51 -11.87 4.40
CA TYR A 37 0.44 -11.19 3.69
C TYR A 37 -0.67 -12.12 3.23
N SER A 38 -0.34 -13.33 2.76
CA SER A 38 -1.35 -14.32 2.36
C SER A 38 -2.19 -14.85 3.53
N LYS A 39 -1.68 -14.76 4.77
CA LYS A 39 -2.41 -15.17 5.98
C LYS A 39 -3.14 -14.01 6.67
N ALA A 40 -2.87 -12.77 6.28
CA ALA A 40 -3.49 -11.61 6.88
C ALA A 40 -4.97 -11.50 6.47
N ILE A 41 -5.84 -11.18 7.44
CA ILE A 41 -7.27 -10.92 7.15
C ILE A 41 -7.40 -9.69 6.23
N ARG A 42 -6.52 -8.70 6.41
CA ARG A 42 -6.40 -7.52 5.55
C ARG A 42 -4.93 -7.11 5.49
N ALA A 43 -4.44 -6.83 4.29
CA ALA A 43 -3.18 -6.14 4.09
C ALA A 43 -3.45 -4.65 3.87
N LEU A 44 -2.67 -3.79 4.53
CA LEU A 44 -2.73 -2.34 4.38
C LEU A 44 -1.36 -1.87 3.89
N ALA A 45 -1.32 -1.15 2.78
CA ALA A 45 -0.11 -0.53 2.27
C ALA A 45 -0.15 0.98 2.56
N TRP A 46 0.89 1.50 3.19
CA TRP A 46 1.07 2.93 3.38
C TRP A 46 1.85 3.50 2.20
N LEU A 47 1.20 4.35 1.41
CA LEU A 47 1.78 5.01 0.25
C LEU A 47 2.09 6.48 0.58
N GLY A 48 2.66 6.74 1.76
CA GLY A 48 3.02 8.09 2.21
C GLY A 48 1.82 9.04 2.35
N GLU A 49 2.16 10.30 2.61
CA GLU A 49 1.17 11.37 2.66
C GLU A 49 0.57 11.67 1.27
N ALA A 50 -0.65 12.20 1.27
CA ALA A 50 -1.28 12.65 0.03
C ALA A 50 -0.47 13.79 -0.60
N ALA A 51 0.02 13.57 -1.82
CA ALA A 51 0.77 14.57 -2.58
C ALA A 51 0.42 14.51 -4.07
N GLY A 52 0.63 15.58 -4.83
CA GLY A 52 0.38 15.63 -6.28
C GLY A 52 -0.96 14.98 -6.67
N ASP A 53 -0.95 14.08 -7.65
CA ASP A 53 -2.14 13.38 -8.16
C ASP A 53 -2.46 12.04 -7.42
N SER A 54 -1.98 11.83 -6.18
CA SER A 54 -2.17 10.53 -5.46
C SER A 54 -3.63 10.10 -5.36
N ASN A 55 -4.54 11.04 -5.06
CA ASN A 55 -5.97 10.74 -4.94
C ASN A 55 -6.56 10.25 -6.27
N ARG A 56 -6.06 10.77 -7.40
CA ARG A 56 -6.51 10.38 -8.74
C ARG A 56 -5.94 9.03 -9.13
N ALA A 57 -4.67 8.78 -8.80
CA ALA A 57 -4.03 7.48 -8.97
C ALA A 57 -4.78 6.38 -8.19
N LEU A 58 -5.07 6.61 -6.90
CA LEU A 58 -5.84 5.68 -6.05
C LEU A 58 -7.26 5.46 -6.57
N LYS A 59 -7.94 6.52 -7.05
CA LYS A 59 -9.25 6.40 -7.70
C LYS A 59 -9.17 5.54 -8.97
N GLY A 60 -8.13 5.74 -9.79
CA GLY A 60 -7.89 4.93 -10.98
C GLY A 60 -7.66 3.45 -10.66
N ILE A 61 -6.82 3.15 -9.67
CA ILE A 61 -6.56 1.78 -9.19
C ILE A 61 -7.87 1.12 -8.73
N ARG A 62 -8.69 1.85 -7.96
CA ARG A 62 -9.98 1.36 -7.49
C ARG A 62 -10.93 1.01 -8.64
N ILE A 63 -11.10 1.91 -9.60
CA ILE A 63 -11.95 1.68 -10.78
C ILE A 63 -11.48 0.44 -11.57
N ALA A 64 -10.16 0.31 -11.78
CA ALA A 64 -9.59 -0.84 -12.47
C ALA A 64 -9.84 -2.17 -11.73
N ALA A 65 -9.82 -2.14 -10.39
CA ALA A 65 -10.11 -3.31 -9.55
C ALA A 65 -11.59 -3.70 -9.56
N GLU A 66 -12.51 -2.71 -9.64
CA GLU A 66 -13.96 -2.91 -9.60
C GLU A 66 -14.56 -3.34 -10.96
N LYS A 67 -13.76 -3.39 -12.05
CA LYS A 67 -14.19 -3.74 -13.42
C LYS A 67 -15.37 -2.90 -13.95
N GLU A 68 -15.61 -1.71 -13.41
CA GLU A 68 -16.67 -0.82 -13.90
C GLU A 68 -16.25 -0.13 -15.21
N SER A 69 -17.14 -0.18 -16.20
CA SER A 69 -16.98 0.53 -17.47
C SER A 69 -16.90 2.04 -17.22
N THR A 70 -15.78 2.62 -17.60
CA THR A 70 -15.43 4.04 -17.42
C THR A 70 -16.53 4.97 -17.95
N SER A 71 -17.14 5.76 -17.06
CA SER A 71 -17.80 7.01 -17.47
C SER A 71 -16.98 8.20 -16.98
N SER A 72 -16.39 8.92 -17.95
CA SER A 72 -16.05 10.34 -17.87
C SER A 72 -15.11 10.83 -16.74
N LEU A 73 -13.96 10.20 -16.54
CA LEU A 73 -12.78 10.87 -15.95
C LEU A 73 -11.63 10.78 -16.95
N ASP A 74 -10.90 11.88 -17.13
CA ASP A 74 -9.85 12.03 -18.14
C ASP A 74 -8.80 10.92 -18.04
N ASN A 75 -8.97 9.87 -18.86
CA ASN A 75 -8.15 8.66 -18.88
C ASN A 75 -6.66 8.99 -19.01
N LYS A 76 -6.34 10.08 -19.70
CA LYS A 76 -4.97 10.53 -19.91
C LYS A 76 -4.31 10.93 -18.59
N THR A 77 -5.03 11.58 -17.69
CA THR A 77 -4.44 11.97 -16.40
C THR A 77 -4.37 10.82 -15.40
N ILE A 78 -5.30 9.86 -15.44
CA ILE A 78 -5.22 8.65 -14.61
C ILE A 78 -4.03 7.79 -15.04
N GLN A 79 -3.80 7.65 -16.35
CA GLN A 79 -2.65 6.93 -16.90
C GLN A 79 -1.30 7.54 -16.51
N GLN A 80 -1.23 8.86 -16.31
CA GLN A 80 -0.02 9.55 -15.85
C GLN A 80 0.14 9.51 -14.32
N ALA A 81 -0.95 9.52 -13.57
CA ALA A 81 -0.93 9.57 -12.12
C ALA A 81 -0.47 8.25 -11.47
N ILE A 82 -0.80 7.09 -12.05
CA ILE A 82 -0.39 5.78 -11.48
C ILE A 82 1.12 5.57 -11.52
N PRO A 83 1.83 5.75 -12.67
CA PRO A 83 3.29 5.67 -12.71
C PRO A 83 3.94 6.67 -11.78
N ALA A 84 3.43 7.91 -11.74
CA ALA A 84 3.93 8.95 -10.84
C ALA A 84 3.77 8.61 -9.35
N LEU A 85 2.73 7.84 -8.99
CA LEU A 85 2.56 7.30 -7.63
C LEU A 85 3.58 6.19 -7.35
N LEU A 86 3.75 5.23 -8.27
CA LEU A 86 4.63 4.07 -8.08
C LEU A 86 6.12 4.43 -8.08
N GLN A 87 6.52 5.45 -8.84
CA GLN A 87 7.90 5.92 -8.95
C GLN A 87 8.33 6.88 -7.83
N ARG A 88 7.48 7.11 -6.83
CA ARG A 88 7.86 7.93 -5.69
C ARG A 88 9.02 7.31 -4.93
N GLN A 89 9.88 8.19 -4.41
CA GLN A 89 10.77 7.80 -3.34
C GLN A 89 9.92 7.59 -2.08
N TRP A 90 9.57 6.34 -1.86
CA TRP A 90 9.05 5.87 -0.58
C TRP A 90 10.22 5.83 0.38
N GLN A 91 10.11 6.53 1.51
CA GLN A 91 11.20 6.61 2.48
C GLN A 91 11.56 5.21 2.96
N GLU A 92 12.87 4.93 2.98
CA GLU A 92 13.48 3.82 3.72
C GLU A 92 13.61 4.17 5.21
#